data_AF-A0A936AJ00-F1
#
_entry.id   AF-A0A936AJ00-F1
#
_cell.length_a   1.000
_cell.length_b   1.000
_cell.length_c   1.000
_cell.angle_alpha   90.00
_cell.angle_beta   90.00
_cell.angle_gamma   90.00
#
_symmetry.space_group_name_H-M   'P 1'
#
loop_
_entity.id
_entity.type
_entity.pdbx_description
1 polymer ?
#
loop_
_entity_poly.entity_id
_entity_poly.type
_entity_poly.pdbx_seq_one_letter_code
_entity_poly.pdbx_strand_id
1 'polypeptide(L)'
;MSLLQGFKVLDLASVGPAARASRILADYGMEVIKVAPVASKGAKQTEPVYHAYGAGRGTKRIRVDLESAAGKEAIYRLARSVDVMIESFRPGVAQRIGVGYEQIKAHNPRIVYCSTSGYGQDGPCAQWAGHDINYLAMGGFLACSGRDAAGRPAIPGATVADSAGGGMQAAMSIMAALVQLPRRGEGCYLDVAITDGVLNLMSLYIDEYLATGVDTAPESALLTGKYACYGVYATRDGKALAVGAIETRFFANLCRLLELDQYAPLQYDTARQREIKAALSEAFLGRDRDEWAALLAGENTCVTPVLGIPEIVANEHFQARRTFMAAHHPVHGDFRQLAPVLAGNERECAVHEVRPAGSTDTDAVFGEAGFSAAEIAALRTAGVVE
;
A
#
# COMPACT_ATOMS: atom_id res chain seq x y z
N MET A 1 -15.92 -11.09 12.41
CA MET A 1 -15.02 -12.21 12.78
C MET A 1 -13.72 -11.96 12.03
N SER A 2 -12.66 -11.60 12.76
CA SER A 2 -11.37 -11.21 12.18
C SER A 2 -10.69 -12.42 11.53
N LEU A 3 -10.15 -12.23 10.32
CA LEU A 3 -9.60 -13.31 9.49
C LEU A 3 -8.27 -13.88 10.03
N LEU A 4 -7.52 -13.07 10.79
CA LEU A 4 -6.22 -13.43 11.36
C LEU A 4 -6.16 -13.23 12.88
N GLN A 5 -7.31 -13.31 13.55
CA GLN A 5 -7.38 -13.21 15.01
C GLN A 5 -6.50 -14.29 15.66
N GLY A 6 -5.72 -13.88 16.65
CA GLY A 6 -4.82 -14.76 17.41
C GLY A 6 -3.38 -14.74 16.93
N PHE A 7 -3.09 -14.21 15.74
CA PHE A 7 -1.71 -13.97 15.33
C PHE A 7 -1.19 -12.61 15.79
N LYS A 8 0.10 -12.53 16.12
CA LYS A 8 0.78 -11.31 16.57
C LYS A 8 1.96 -10.94 15.68
N VAL A 9 2.14 -9.64 15.46
CA VAL A 9 3.24 -9.05 14.68
C VAL A 9 4.08 -8.15 15.58
N LEU A 10 5.39 -8.33 15.60
CA LEU A 10 6.34 -7.37 16.17
C LEU A 10 6.94 -6.51 15.04
N ASP A 11 6.54 -5.24 14.96
CA ASP A 11 6.94 -4.32 13.88
C ASP A 11 7.99 -3.31 14.38
N LEU A 12 9.24 -3.45 13.91
CA LEU A 12 10.34 -2.52 14.18
C LEU A 12 10.44 -1.37 13.17
N ALA A 13 9.61 -1.35 12.13
CA ALA A 13 9.64 -0.32 11.10
C ALA A 13 8.94 0.97 11.55
N SER A 14 9.35 2.12 11.00
CA SER A 14 8.70 3.40 11.31
C SER A 14 7.58 3.75 10.33
N VAL A 15 7.91 3.90 9.05
CA VAL A 15 7.04 4.44 7.99
C VAL A 15 7.17 3.65 6.68
N GLY A 16 6.44 4.08 5.66
CA GLY A 16 6.59 3.58 4.30
C GLY A 16 5.97 2.19 4.11
N PRO A 17 6.62 1.31 3.31
CA PRO A 17 6.11 0.00 2.92
C PRO A 17 5.74 -0.91 4.11
N ALA A 18 6.64 -1.07 5.08
CA ALA A 18 6.38 -1.90 6.26
C ALA A 18 5.21 -1.38 7.10
N ALA A 19 5.11 -0.06 7.32
CA ALA A 19 3.98 0.51 8.04
C ALA A 19 2.64 0.26 7.33
N ARG A 20 2.64 0.19 5.99
CA ARG A 20 1.46 -0.22 5.21
C ARG A 20 1.17 -1.71 5.37
N ALA A 21 2.20 -2.58 5.35
CA ALA A 21 2.04 -4.00 5.61
C ALA A 21 1.45 -4.26 7.00
N SER A 22 2.03 -3.67 8.05
CA SER A 22 1.52 -3.76 9.42
C SER A 22 0.07 -3.27 9.54
N ARG A 23 -0.27 -2.14 8.91
CA ARG A 23 -1.66 -1.67 8.87
C ARG A 23 -2.59 -2.68 8.19
N ILE A 24 -2.19 -3.26 7.06
CA ILE A 24 -3.00 -4.27 6.36
C ILE A 24 -3.21 -5.49 7.28
N LEU A 25 -2.15 -6.00 7.89
CA LEU A 25 -2.24 -7.14 8.81
C LEU A 25 -3.13 -6.86 10.03
N ALA A 26 -3.05 -5.64 10.58
CA ALA A 26 -3.95 -5.17 11.65
C ALA A 26 -5.40 -5.05 11.17
N ASP A 27 -5.63 -4.58 9.94
CA ASP A 27 -6.97 -4.50 9.33
C ASP A 27 -7.56 -5.91 9.12
N TYR A 28 -6.74 -6.92 8.79
CA TYR A 28 -7.13 -8.35 8.79
C TYR A 28 -7.23 -8.97 10.19
N GLY A 29 -6.87 -8.18 11.21
CA GLY A 29 -7.09 -8.41 12.64
C GLY A 29 -6.03 -9.23 13.36
N MET A 30 -4.79 -9.18 12.88
CA MET A 30 -3.61 -9.50 13.69
C MET A 30 -3.39 -8.42 14.75
N GLU A 31 -2.83 -8.80 15.91
CA GLU A 31 -2.36 -7.83 16.89
C GLU A 31 -0.97 -7.32 16.47
N VAL A 32 -0.86 -6.04 16.11
CA VAL A 32 0.42 -5.42 15.76
C VAL A 32 1.01 -4.73 16.98
N ILE A 33 2.24 -5.06 17.33
CA ILE A 33 3.05 -4.43 18.38
C ILE A 33 4.15 -3.63 17.67
N LYS A 34 3.97 -2.32 17.59
CA LYS A 34 4.96 -1.41 16.98
C LYS A 34 6.01 -1.01 18.00
N VAL A 35 7.27 -1.21 17.66
CA VAL A 35 8.42 -0.89 18.51
C VAL A 35 9.04 0.41 18.03
N ALA A 36 8.97 1.42 18.89
CA ALA A 36 9.69 2.66 18.73
C ALA A 36 10.96 2.66 19.61
N PRO A 37 11.96 3.49 19.30
CA PRO A 37 13.04 3.78 20.21
C PRO A 37 12.53 4.56 21.44
N VAL A 38 13.23 4.40 22.56
CA VAL A 38 13.01 5.22 23.76
C VAL A 38 13.24 6.71 23.45
N ALA A 39 12.41 7.58 24.02
CA ALA A 39 12.43 9.02 23.78
C ALA A 39 13.76 9.66 24.17
N SER A 40 14.41 9.17 25.23
CA SER A 40 15.71 9.65 25.71
C SER A 40 16.85 9.53 24.69
N LYS A 41 16.74 8.58 23.74
CA LYS A 41 17.73 8.37 22.68
C LYS A 41 17.48 9.25 21.46
N GLY A 42 16.48 10.13 21.50
CA GLY A 42 16.25 11.18 20.49
C GLY A 42 16.13 10.65 19.07
N ALA A 43 15.76 9.37 18.93
CA ALA A 43 15.87 8.69 17.65
C ALA A 43 14.90 9.31 16.64
N LYS A 44 15.45 9.62 15.47
CA LYS A 44 14.81 10.23 14.30
C LYS A 44 13.82 9.27 13.62
N GLN A 45 12.99 8.55 14.38
CA GLN A 45 11.83 7.90 13.78
C GLN A 45 10.81 8.99 13.47
N THR A 46 10.47 9.13 12.19
CA THR A 46 9.37 9.98 11.76
C THR A 46 8.09 9.52 12.44
N GLU A 47 7.53 10.35 13.31
CA GLU A 47 6.20 10.13 13.85
C GLU A 47 5.18 10.53 12.77
N PRO A 48 4.36 9.59 12.26
CA PRO A 48 3.37 9.93 11.27
C PRO A 48 2.33 10.90 11.85
N VAL A 49 1.81 11.79 11.01
CA VAL A 49 0.65 12.62 11.37
C VAL A 49 -0.52 11.74 11.82
N TYR A 50 -1.37 12.25 12.71
CA TYR A 50 -2.34 11.45 13.46
C TYR A 50 -3.33 10.63 12.61
N HIS A 51 -3.57 11.02 11.34
CA HIS A 51 -4.47 10.32 10.41
C HIS A 51 -3.74 9.34 9.47
N ALA A 52 -2.40 9.35 9.45
CA ALA A 52 -1.62 8.48 8.60
C ALA A 52 -1.75 7.01 9.04
N TYR A 53 -1.58 6.08 8.08
CA TYR A 53 -1.61 4.64 8.32
C TYR A 53 -2.81 4.14 9.15
N GLY A 54 -3.97 4.80 9.04
CA GLY A 54 -5.20 4.37 9.72
C GLY A 54 -5.24 4.83 11.18
N ALA A 55 -4.50 5.89 11.50
CA ALA A 55 -4.40 6.49 12.83
C ALA A 55 -3.96 5.48 13.91
N GLY A 56 -3.11 4.53 13.52
CA GLY A 56 -2.58 3.49 14.41
C GLY A 56 -3.62 2.48 14.90
N ARG A 57 -4.76 2.33 14.22
CA ARG A 57 -5.76 1.31 14.60
C ARG A 57 -5.18 -0.10 14.58
N GLY A 58 -5.69 -0.94 15.46
CA GLY A 58 -5.22 -2.32 15.63
C GLY A 58 -3.76 -2.46 16.06
N THR A 59 -3.13 -1.38 16.55
CA THR A 59 -1.71 -1.34 16.88
C THR A 59 -1.49 -0.99 18.37
N LYS A 60 -0.79 -1.87 19.09
CA LYS A 60 -0.11 -1.59 20.36
C LYS A 60 1.25 -0.93 20.09
N ARG A 61 1.73 -0.09 21.00
CA ARG A 61 2.99 0.65 20.87
C ARG A 61 3.86 0.39 22.09
N ILE A 62 5.11 0.01 21.88
CA ILE A 62 6.11 -0.08 22.94
C ILE A 62 7.34 0.72 22.55
N ARG A 63 8.15 1.08 23.55
CA ARG A 63 9.45 1.71 23.30
C ARG A 63 10.56 0.87 23.90
N VAL A 64 11.60 0.61 23.10
CA VAL A 64 12.73 -0.25 23.49
C VAL A 64 14.04 0.32 22.96
N ASP A 65 15.08 0.36 23.79
CA ASP A 65 16.46 0.65 23.37
C ASP A 65 17.09 -0.60 22.75
N LEU A 66 16.98 -0.74 21.42
CA LEU A 66 17.54 -1.85 20.64
C LEU A 66 19.08 -1.88 20.61
N GLU A 67 19.77 -0.80 21.01
CA GLU A 67 21.24 -0.78 21.07
C GLU A 67 21.75 -1.43 22.36
N SER A 68 20.95 -1.38 23.43
CA SER A 68 21.29 -1.97 24.72
C SER A 68 21.22 -3.51 24.71
N ALA A 69 22.08 -4.16 25.48
CA ALA A 69 22.03 -5.61 25.66
C ALA A 69 20.69 -6.08 26.26
N ALA A 70 20.17 -5.33 27.23
CA ALA A 70 18.89 -5.63 27.88
C ALA A 70 17.70 -5.46 26.93
N GLY A 71 17.71 -4.46 26.04
CA GLY A 71 16.65 -4.26 25.06
C GLY A 71 16.64 -5.35 23.99
N LYS A 72 17.81 -5.83 23.56
CA LYS A 72 17.91 -7.00 22.66
C LYS A 72 17.34 -8.26 23.28
N GLU A 73 17.70 -8.55 24.53
CA GLU A 73 17.12 -9.67 25.28
C GLU A 73 15.60 -9.53 25.43
N ALA A 74 15.12 -8.29 25.62
CA ALA A 74 13.68 -8.03 25.66
C ALA A 74 12.99 -8.38 24.32
N ILE A 75 13.58 -7.99 23.19
CA ILE A 75 13.09 -8.37 21.86
C ILE A 75 13.13 -9.88 21.65
N TYR A 76 14.18 -10.58 22.08
CA TYR A 76 14.27 -12.03 21.96
C TYR A 76 13.18 -12.75 22.74
N ARG A 77 12.83 -12.25 23.94
CA ARG A 77 11.70 -12.78 24.72
C ARG A 77 10.36 -12.48 24.06
N LEU A 78 10.15 -11.25 23.58
CA LEU A 78 8.94 -10.88 22.83
C LEU A 78 8.78 -11.74 21.58
N ALA A 79 9.87 -12.00 20.85
CA ALA A 79 9.86 -12.83 19.65
C ALA A 79 9.33 -14.25 19.89
N ARG A 80 9.43 -14.80 21.11
CA ARG A 80 8.85 -16.12 21.48
C ARG A 80 7.32 -16.10 21.53
N SER A 81 6.72 -14.92 21.66
CA SER A 81 5.27 -14.72 21.83
C SER A 81 4.58 -14.16 20.59
N VAL A 82 5.31 -13.97 19.49
CA VAL A 82 4.78 -13.44 18.22
C VAL A 82 5.01 -14.41 17.07
N ASP A 83 4.19 -14.28 16.02
CA ASP A 83 4.25 -15.14 14.85
C ASP A 83 5.05 -14.51 13.71
N VAL A 84 5.06 -13.18 13.67
CA VAL A 84 5.70 -12.39 12.61
C VAL A 84 6.58 -11.32 13.21
N MET A 85 7.74 -11.09 12.60
CA MET A 85 8.58 -9.92 12.84
C MET A 85 8.76 -9.15 11.54
N ILE A 86 8.54 -7.83 11.57
CA ILE A 86 8.74 -6.94 10.42
C ILE A 86 9.81 -5.92 10.76
N GLU A 87 10.74 -5.69 9.83
CA GLU A 87 11.64 -4.54 9.91
C GLU A 87 11.92 -3.92 8.53
N SER A 88 12.42 -2.69 8.56
CA SER A 88 12.68 -1.89 7.36
C SER A 88 14.02 -1.16 7.43
N PHE A 89 15.01 -1.76 8.10
CA PHE A 89 16.34 -1.19 8.19
C PHE A 89 17.10 -1.38 6.86
N ARG A 90 18.16 -0.59 6.65
CA ARG A 90 19.05 -0.83 5.51
C ARG A 90 19.67 -2.23 5.60
N PRO A 91 19.93 -2.91 4.48
CA PRO A 91 20.49 -4.26 4.51
C PRO A 91 21.76 -4.34 5.37
N GLY A 92 21.79 -5.36 6.23
CA GLY A 92 22.86 -5.60 7.22
C GLY A 92 22.71 -4.88 8.57
N VAL A 93 21.83 -3.87 8.69
CA VAL A 93 21.65 -3.16 9.97
C VAL A 93 21.02 -4.04 11.03
N ALA A 94 19.95 -4.78 10.71
CA ALA A 94 19.27 -5.67 11.67
C ALA A 94 20.24 -6.69 12.29
N GLN A 95 21.09 -7.30 11.44
CA GLN A 95 22.10 -8.25 11.88
C GLN A 95 23.18 -7.58 12.75
N ARG A 96 23.64 -6.38 12.37
CA ARG A 96 24.63 -5.61 13.14
C ARG A 96 24.12 -5.24 14.53
N ILE A 97 22.83 -4.90 14.67
CA ILE A 97 22.22 -4.58 15.97
C ILE A 97 21.69 -5.83 16.69
N GLY A 98 21.87 -7.02 16.13
CA GLY A 98 21.55 -8.30 16.79
C GLY A 98 20.07 -8.71 16.72
N VAL A 99 19.22 -8.02 15.97
CA VAL A 99 17.80 -8.39 15.81
C VAL A 99 17.49 -8.94 14.42
N GLY A 100 18.51 -9.45 13.72
CA GLY A 100 18.37 -10.09 12.42
C GLY A 100 17.71 -11.47 12.50
N TYR A 101 17.37 -12.02 11.33
CA TYR A 101 16.61 -13.27 11.23
C TYR A 101 17.25 -14.44 12.00
N GLU A 102 18.55 -14.70 11.83
CA GLU A 102 19.21 -15.83 12.49
C GLU A 102 19.18 -15.69 14.02
N GLN A 103 19.35 -14.47 14.55
CA GLN A 103 19.27 -14.21 15.99
C GLN A 103 17.86 -14.46 16.52
N ILE A 104 16.84 -13.99 15.80
CA ILE A 104 15.44 -14.13 16.21
C ILE A 104 14.98 -15.59 16.06
N LYS A 105 15.34 -16.26 14.96
CA LYS A 105 15.04 -17.67 14.71
C LYS A 105 15.59 -18.58 15.81
N ALA A 106 16.77 -18.28 16.35
CA ALA A 106 17.35 -19.04 17.46
C ALA A 106 16.46 -19.04 18.72
N HIS A 107 15.62 -18.02 18.91
CA HIS A 107 14.67 -17.93 20.02
C HIS A 107 13.24 -18.35 19.62
N ASN A 108 12.86 -18.19 18.35
CA ASN A 108 11.59 -18.65 17.82
C ASN A 108 11.78 -19.26 16.41
N PRO A 109 11.97 -20.60 16.29
CA PRO A 109 12.12 -21.28 15.01
C PRO A 109 10.88 -21.21 14.10
N ARG A 110 9.72 -20.81 14.64
CA ARG A 110 8.46 -20.70 13.92
C ARG A 110 8.19 -19.28 13.38
N ILE A 111 9.07 -18.32 13.66
CA ILE A 111 8.88 -16.92 13.27
C ILE A 111 8.88 -16.75 11.75
N VAL A 112 7.91 -16.00 11.24
CA VAL A 112 7.98 -15.42 9.88
C VAL A 112 8.66 -14.07 10.00
N TYR A 113 9.87 -13.94 9.48
CA TYR A 113 10.63 -12.70 9.54
C TYR A 113 10.61 -12.01 8.18
N CYS A 114 10.09 -10.79 8.13
CA CYS A 114 9.98 -9.99 6.91
C CYS A 114 10.91 -8.77 6.98
N SER A 115 11.92 -8.75 6.12
CA SER A 115 12.71 -7.55 5.86
C SER A 115 12.11 -6.82 4.67
N THR A 116 11.90 -5.51 4.81
CA THR A 116 11.39 -4.65 3.72
C THR A 116 12.46 -3.62 3.36
N SER A 117 12.91 -3.62 2.12
CA SER A 117 13.95 -2.69 1.65
C SER A 117 13.65 -2.20 0.24
N GLY A 118 14.20 -1.04 -0.13
CA GLY A 118 13.91 -0.44 -1.43
C GLY A 118 14.25 -1.34 -2.62
N TYR A 119 15.41 -2.00 -2.55
CA TYR A 119 16.04 -2.70 -3.66
C TYR A 119 16.43 -4.16 -3.34
N GLY A 120 15.92 -4.74 -2.25
CA GLY A 120 16.28 -6.08 -1.76
C GLY A 120 17.43 -6.06 -0.76
N GLN A 121 17.73 -7.21 -0.16
CA GLN A 121 18.91 -7.38 0.71
C GLN A 121 20.21 -7.60 -0.07
N ASP A 122 20.09 -7.95 -1.35
CA ASP A 122 21.21 -8.22 -2.25
C ASP A 122 21.13 -7.39 -3.55
N GLY A 123 22.08 -7.65 -4.45
CA GLY A 123 22.22 -6.91 -5.70
C GLY A 123 22.98 -5.58 -5.58
N PRO A 124 23.31 -4.95 -6.72
CA PRO A 124 24.17 -3.76 -6.76
C PRO A 124 23.53 -2.52 -6.12
N CYS A 125 22.20 -2.50 -6.01
CA CYS A 125 21.44 -1.37 -5.46
C CYS A 125 21.03 -1.57 -4.00
N ALA A 126 21.38 -2.70 -3.34
CA ALA A 126 20.92 -3.04 -1.98
C ALA A 126 21.12 -1.91 -0.96
N GLN A 127 22.22 -1.16 -1.08
CA GLN A 127 22.59 -0.10 -0.13
C GLN A 127 22.04 1.28 -0.51
N TRP A 128 21.33 1.41 -1.63
CA TRP A 128 20.77 2.68 -2.08
C TRP A 128 19.58 3.09 -1.21
N ALA A 129 19.46 4.40 -0.99
CA ALA A 129 18.26 4.98 -0.40
C ALA A 129 17.26 5.32 -1.51
N GLY A 130 15.97 5.20 -1.21
CA GLY A 130 14.91 5.58 -2.13
C GLY A 130 13.61 5.88 -1.40
N HIS A 131 12.71 6.50 -2.13
CA HIS A 131 11.31 6.66 -1.79
C HIS A 131 10.45 6.14 -2.94
N ASP A 132 9.14 6.09 -2.73
CA ASP A 132 8.14 5.61 -3.69
C ASP A 132 8.47 5.93 -5.17
N ILE A 133 8.73 7.21 -5.48
CA ILE A 133 9.05 7.67 -6.83
C ILE A 133 10.34 7.05 -7.41
N ASN A 134 11.37 6.82 -6.59
CA ASN A 134 12.63 6.23 -7.03
C ASN A 134 12.43 4.75 -7.40
N TYR A 135 11.58 4.04 -6.66
CA TYR A 135 11.26 2.65 -6.95
C TYR A 135 10.40 2.52 -8.20
N LEU A 136 9.44 3.42 -8.40
CA LEU A 136 8.67 3.52 -9.64
C LEU A 136 9.56 3.88 -10.85
N ALA A 137 10.55 4.73 -10.66
CA ALA A 137 11.52 5.06 -11.71
C ALA A 137 12.38 3.85 -12.08
N MET A 138 12.98 3.20 -11.08
CA MET A 138 13.87 2.04 -11.29
C MET A 138 13.13 0.82 -11.83
N GLY A 139 11.87 0.61 -11.44
CA GLY A 139 11.02 -0.47 -11.94
C GLY A 139 10.34 -0.17 -13.29
N GLY A 140 10.66 0.93 -13.97
CA GLY A 140 10.14 1.26 -15.31
C GLY A 140 8.71 1.82 -15.36
N PHE A 141 8.01 1.89 -14.21
CA PHE A 141 6.64 2.39 -14.13
C PHE A 141 6.50 3.83 -14.65
N LEU A 142 7.41 4.72 -14.27
CA LEU A 142 7.37 6.12 -14.73
C LEU A 142 7.62 6.25 -16.23
N ALA A 143 8.48 5.40 -16.81
CA ALA A 143 8.76 5.44 -18.25
C ALA A 143 7.49 5.21 -19.08
N CYS A 144 6.62 4.31 -18.62
CA CYS A 144 5.34 3.96 -19.23
C CYS A 144 4.18 4.93 -18.88
N SER A 145 4.38 5.84 -17.93
CA SER A 145 3.35 6.78 -17.46
C SER A 145 3.19 7.98 -18.38
N GLY A 146 2.00 8.58 -18.40
CA GLY A 146 1.71 9.81 -19.15
C GLY A 146 2.71 10.94 -18.88
N ARG A 147 2.78 11.91 -19.79
CA ARG A 147 3.73 13.03 -19.71
C ARG A 147 3.09 14.26 -19.06
N ASP A 148 3.88 15.01 -18.29
CA ASP A 148 3.51 16.31 -17.76
C ASP A 148 3.56 17.40 -18.86
N ALA A 149 3.17 18.63 -18.51
CA ALA A 149 3.19 19.77 -19.44
C ALA A 149 4.58 20.09 -20.03
N ALA A 150 5.66 19.60 -19.41
CA ALA A 150 7.03 19.76 -19.87
C ALA A 150 7.56 18.51 -20.63
N GLY A 151 6.72 17.51 -20.88
CA GLY A 151 7.08 16.28 -21.59
C GLY A 151 7.82 15.25 -20.74
N ARG A 152 7.88 15.42 -19.42
CA ARG A 152 8.54 14.47 -18.49
C ARG A 152 7.53 13.44 -17.98
N PRO A 153 7.95 12.25 -17.53
CA PRO A 153 7.06 11.34 -16.80
C PRO A 153 6.30 12.06 -15.68
N ALA A 154 4.98 11.94 -15.67
CA ALA A 154 4.14 12.50 -14.62
C ALA A 154 4.32 11.71 -13.32
N ILE A 155 4.30 12.43 -12.19
CA ILE A 155 4.36 11.82 -10.86
C ILE A 155 2.97 11.23 -10.52
N PRO A 156 2.86 9.93 -10.22
CA PRO A 156 1.59 9.34 -9.81
C PRO A 156 1.09 9.93 -8.48
N GLY A 157 -0.22 10.14 -8.35
CA GLY A 157 -0.82 10.78 -7.16
C GLY A 157 -0.90 9.90 -5.91
N ALA A 158 -0.69 8.59 -6.04
CA ALA A 158 -0.65 7.64 -4.94
C ALA A 158 0.78 7.12 -4.75
N THR A 159 1.13 6.70 -3.53
CA THR A 159 2.41 6.00 -3.28
C THR A 159 2.28 4.54 -3.71
N VAL A 160 2.34 4.30 -5.02
CA VAL A 160 2.05 2.99 -5.64
C VAL A 160 3.11 1.96 -5.26
N ALA A 161 4.39 2.32 -5.31
CA ALA A 161 5.47 1.41 -4.96
C ALA A 161 5.41 1.05 -3.47
N ASP A 162 5.26 2.04 -2.59
CA ASP A 162 5.20 1.77 -1.15
C ASP A 162 3.93 0.99 -0.76
N SER A 163 2.79 1.28 -1.40
CA SER A 163 1.52 0.63 -1.07
C SER A 163 1.38 -0.76 -1.67
N ALA A 164 1.50 -0.86 -3.00
CA ALA A 164 1.27 -2.10 -3.72
C ALA A 164 2.56 -2.92 -3.84
N GLY A 165 3.64 -2.30 -4.33
CA GLY A 165 4.92 -2.99 -4.54
C GLY A 165 5.57 -3.49 -3.25
N GLY A 166 5.45 -2.74 -2.16
CA GLY A 166 6.01 -3.10 -0.87
C GLY A 166 4.99 -3.61 0.13
N GLY A 167 4.06 -2.74 0.55
CA GLY A 167 3.14 -3.02 1.66
C GLY A 167 2.20 -4.22 1.42
N MET A 168 1.50 -4.25 0.29
CA MET A 168 0.63 -5.37 -0.07
C MET A 168 1.44 -6.64 -0.36
N GLN A 169 2.58 -6.53 -1.03
CA GLN A 169 3.47 -7.66 -1.30
C GLN A 169 4.00 -8.32 -0.03
N ALA A 170 4.41 -7.52 0.96
CA ALA A 170 4.84 -8.00 2.27
C ALA A 170 3.68 -8.67 3.02
N ALA A 171 2.51 -8.02 3.10
CA ALA A 171 1.35 -8.60 3.77
C ALA A 171 0.91 -9.93 3.13
N MET A 172 0.89 -10.01 1.80
CA MET A 172 0.56 -11.24 1.06
C MET A 172 1.56 -12.35 1.32
N SER A 173 2.86 -12.04 1.26
CA SER A 173 3.94 -13.01 1.53
C SER A 173 3.90 -13.52 2.97
N ILE A 174 3.65 -12.63 3.94
CA ILE A 174 3.50 -13.00 5.36
C ILE A 174 2.29 -13.93 5.54
N MET A 175 1.13 -13.57 5.00
CA MET A 175 -0.07 -14.42 5.09
C MET A 175 0.17 -15.80 4.45
N ALA A 176 0.82 -15.86 3.29
CA ALA A 176 1.17 -17.11 2.63
C ALA A 176 2.14 -17.97 3.47
N ALA A 177 3.14 -17.34 4.09
CA ALA A 177 4.08 -18.02 4.99
C ALA A 177 3.36 -18.59 6.22
N LEU A 178 2.44 -17.84 6.83
CA LEU A 178 1.63 -18.30 7.96
C LEU A 178 0.71 -19.48 7.57
N VAL A 179 0.12 -19.45 6.37
CA VAL A 179 -0.69 -20.59 5.85
C VAL A 179 0.14 -21.85 5.70
N GLN A 180 1.41 -21.74 5.32
CA GLN A 180 2.33 -22.88 5.16
C GLN A 180 2.95 -23.36 6.48
N LEU A 181 2.98 -22.51 7.52
CA LEU A 181 3.65 -22.77 8.79
C LEU A 181 3.22 -24.09 9.48
N PRO A 182 1.93 -24.48 9.53
CA PRO A 182 1.52 -25.76 10.10
C PRO A 182 2.08 -26.98 9.36
N ARG A 183 2.32 -26.86 8.04
CA ARG A 183 2.86 -27.96 7.22
C ARG A 183 4.38 -28.05 7.29
N ARG A 184 5.07 -26.90 7.33
CA ARG A 184 6.54 -26.86 7.38
C ARG A 184 7.10 -27.09 8.78
N GLY A 185 6.35 -26.73 9.81
CA GLY A 185 6.79 -26.82 11.22
C GLY A 185 7.74 -25.69 11.66
N GLU A 186 8.42 -25.04 10.71
CA GLU A 186 9.29 -23.88 10.91
C GLU A 186 8.83 -22.66 10.09
N GLY A 187 9.21 -21.47 10.57
CA GLY A 187 8.99 -20.21 9.88
C GLY A 187 9.98 -19.98 8.74
N CYS A 188 10.01 -18.76 8.21
CA CYS A 188 10.90 -18.42 7.10
C CYS A 188 11.34 -16.95 7.13
N TYR A 189 12.38 -16.69 6.35
CA TYR A 189 12.81 -15.34 6.02
C TYR A 189 12.16 -14.88 4.71
N LEU A 190 11.62 -13.67 4.71
CA LEU A 190 11.05 -13.00 3.56
C LEU A 190 11.85 -11.73 3.29
N ASP A 191 12.55 -11.69 2.16
CA ASP A 191 13.13 -10.46 1.60
C ASP A 191 12.12 -9.82 0.66
N VAL A 192 11.55 -8.68 1.05
CA VAL A 192 10.57 -7.95 0.24
C VAL A 192 11.22 -6.66 -0.26
N ALA A 193 11.71 -6.72 -1.49
CA ALA A 193 12.15 -5.56 -2.23
C ALA A 193 10.96 -4.78 -2.80
N ILE A 194 10.90 -3.47 -2.56
CA ILE A 194 9.82 -2.64 -3.12
C ILE A 194 9.89 -2.64 -4.66
N THR A 195 11.10 -2.58 -5.23
CA THR A 195 11.29 -2.65 -6.68
C THR A 195 10.82 -3.95 -7.29
N ASP A 196 10.98 -5.10 -6.62
CA ASP A 196 10.49 -6.39 -7.14
C ASP A 196 8.96 -6.39 -7.24
N GLY A 197 8.29 -5.77 -6.26
CA GLY A 197 6.86 -5.54 -6.35
C GLY A 197 6.47 -4.58 -7.48
N VAL A 198 7.26 -3.54 -7.76
CA VAL A 198 7.04 -2.70 -8.95
C VAL A 198 7.21 -3.50 -10.24
N LEU A 199 8.22 -4.37 -10.33
CA LEU A 199 8.40 -5.25 -11.48
C LEU A 199 7.21 -6.20 -11.63
N ASN A 200 6.68 -6.75 -10.53
CA ASN A 200 5.47 -7.55 -10.56
C ASN A 200 4.26 -6.77 -11.09
N LEU A 201 4.08 -5.51 -10.68
CA LEU A 201 3.03 -4.64 -11.23
C LEU A 201 3.22 -4.31 -12.72
N MET A 202 4.46 -4.36 -13.20
CA MET A 202 4.85 -4.08 -14.59
C MET A 202 4.98 -5.35 -15.44
N SER A 203 4.65 -6.54 -14.91
CA SER A 203 4.98 -7.82 -15.54
C SER A 203 4.41 -7.94 -16.95
N LEU A 204 3.21 -7.40 -17.21
CA LEU A 204 2.59 -7.41 -18.55
C LEU A 204 3.54 -6.88 -19.63
N TYR A 205 4.19 -5.74 -19.38
CA TYR A 205 5.06 -5.09 -20.36
C TYR A 205 6.48 -5.64 -20.34
N ILE A 206 6.96 -6.04 -19.17
CA ILE A 206 8.28 -6.68 -19.04
C ILE A 206 8.27 -8.02 -19.79
N ASP A 207 7.26 -8.84 -19.56
CA ASP A 207 7.12 -10.15 -20.21
C ASP A 207 6.93 -10.00 -21.73
N GLU A 208 6.17 -9.00 -22.19
CA GLU A 208 6.03 -8.68 -23.62
C GLU A 208 7.39 -8.31 -24.25
N TYR A 209 8.16 -7.44 -23.60
CA TYR A 209 9.50 -7.06 -24.07
C TYR A 209 10.44 -8.28 -24.10
N LEU A 210 10.44 -9.10 -23.04
CA LEU A 210 11.27 -10.31 -22.98
C LEU A 210 10.89 -11.33 -24.08
N ALA A 211 9.61 -11.43 -24.43
CA ALA A 211 9.14 -12.36 -25.45
C ALA A 211 9.32 -11.85 -26.88
N THR A 212 9.23 -10.54 -27.12
CA THR A 212 9.07 -9.97 -28.46
C THR A 212 10.03 -8.83 -28.81
N GLY A 213 10.70 -8.23 -27.82
CA GLY A 213 11.50 -7.02 -27.97
C GLY A 213 10.68 -5.73 -28.15
N VAL A 214 9.35 -5.79 -28.04
CA VAL A 214 8.48 -4.61 -28.15
C VAL A 214 8.65 -3.73 -26.92
N ASP A 215 9.08 -2.49 -27.16
CA ASP A 215 9.24 -1.49 -26.10
C ASP A 215 7.90 -0.79 -25.79
N THR A 216 7.60 -0.67 -24.50
CA THR A 216 6.37 -0.01 -24.02
C THR A 216 6.66 1.41 -23.55
N ALA A 217 5.89 2.34 -24.08
CA ALA A 217 5.92 3.75 -23.78
C ALA A 217 4.48 4.30 -23.67
N PRO A 218 4.28 5.55 -23.24
CA PRO A 218 2.95 6.16 -23.26
C PRO A 218 2.39 6.14 -24.67
N GLU A 219 1.11 5.81 -24.77
CA GLU A 219 0.37 5.68 -26.04
C GLU A 219 0.93 4.62 -27.03
N SER A 220 1.83 3.74 -26.63
CA SER A 220 2.38 2.68 -27.51
C SER A 220 1.65 1.34 -27.40
N ALA A 221 0.94 1.10 -26.30
CA ALA A 221 0.23 -0.13 -25.96
C ALA A 221 -1.23 0.15 -25.54
N LEU A 222 -2.07 -0.90 -25.51
CA LEU A 222 -3.50 -0.78 -25.21
C LEU A 222 -3.76 -0.03 -23.89
N LEU A 223 -3.13 -0.49 -22.81
CA LEU A 223 -3.33 0.06 -21.46
C LEU A 223 -2.44 1.29 -21.16
N THR A 224 -1.66 1.76 -22.13
CA THR A 224 -0.94 3.04 -22.06
C THR A 224 -1.59 4.15 -22.89
N GLY A 225 -2.79 3.92 -23.42
CA GLY A 225 -3.58 4.92 -24.12
C GLY A 225 -3.38 4.98 -25.63
N LYS A 226 -2.88 3.89 -26.26
CA LYS A 226 -2.70 3.83 -27.72
C LYS A 226 -4.00 4.05 -28.47
N TYR A 227 -5.08 3.43 -28.02
CA TYR A 227 -6.37 3.42 -28.70
C TYR A 227 -7.35 4.40 -28.04
N ALA A 228 -8.22 5.03 -28.85
CA ALA A 228 -9.21 5.98 -28.36
C ALA A 228 -10.20 5.37 -27.34
N CYS A 229 -10.40 4.06 -27.39
CA CYS A 229 -11.23 3.33 -26.44
C CYS A 229 -10.61 3.21 -25.03
N TYR A 230 -9.37 3.67 -24.81
CA TYR A 230 -8.71 3.65 -23.51
C TYR A 230 -7.96 4.97 -23.28
N GLY A 231 -8.51 5.87 -22.45
CA GLY A 231 -7.92 7.20 -22.26
C GLY A 231 -8.69 8.09 -21.30
N VAL A 232 -8.19 9.32 -21.12
CA VAL A 232 -8.82 10.36 -20.30
C VAL A 232 -9.17 11.54 -21.20
N TYR A 233 -10.42 11.99 -21.13
CA TYR A 233 -10.97 13.02 -22.01
C TYR A 233 -11.51 14.19 -21.20
N ALA A 234 -11.14 15.41 -21.58
CA ALA A 234 -11.71 16.62 -21.02
C ALA A 234 -13.18 16.80 -21.46
N THR A 235 -13.95 17.48 -20.63
CA THR A 235 -15.36 17.81 -20.85
C THR A 235 -15.55 19.33 -20.78
N ARG A 236 -16.75 19.80 -21.09
CA ARG A 236 -17.04 21.25 -21.25
C ARG A 236 -16.65 22.09 -20.02
N ASP A 237 -16.83 21.55 -18.82
CA ASP A 237 -16.53 22.21 -17.54
C ASP A 237 -15.06 22.11 -17.12
N GLY A 238 -14.18 21.59 -17.98
CA GLY A 238 -12.76 21.42 -17.71
C GLY A 238 -12.43 20.24 -16.79
N LYS A 239 -13.42 19.46 -16.36
CA LYS A 239 -13.21 18.17 -15.69
C LYS A 239 -13.02 17.05 -16.73
N ALA A 240 -12.75 15.84 -16.27
CA ALA A 240 -12.42 14.73 -17.16
C ALA A 240 -13.23 13.45 -16.90
N LEU A 241 -13.39 12.66 -17.96
CA LEU A 241 -13.91 11.30 -17.96
C LEU A 241 -12.76 10.33 -18.23
N ALA A 242 -12.79 9.16 -17.60
CA ALA A 242 -11.98 8.02 -17.97
C ALA A 242 -12.80 7.09 -18.87
N VAL A 243 -12.22 6.67 -19.99
CA VAL A 243 -12.80 5.71 -20.93
C VAL A 243 -11.93 4.46 -20.90
N GLY A 244 -12.54 3.29 -20.65
CA GLY A 244 -11.90 1.98 -20.66
C GLY A 244 -12.69 0.96 -21.47
N ALA A 245 -13.22 1.37 -22.61
CA ALA A 245 -14.13 0.59 -23.47
C ALA A 245 -13.37 -0.39 -24.39
N ILE A 246 -12.58 -1.30 -23.83
CA ILE A 246 -11.71 -2.21 -24.60
C ILE A 246 -12.55 -3.20 -25.44
N GLU A 247 -13.62 -3.73 -24.89
CA GLU A 247 -14.48 -4.67 -25.60
C GLU A 247 -15.28 -3.97 -26.71
N THR A 248 -15.33 -4.59 -27.89
CA THR A 248 -15.97 -4.03 -29.10
C THR A 248 -17.40 -3.55 -28.87
N ARG A 249 -18.19 -4.30 -28.09
CA ARG A 249 -19.57 -3.93 -27.74
C ARG A 249 -19.62 -2.64 -26.91
N PHE A 250 -18.72 -2.46 -25.96
CA PHE A 250 -18.72 -1.28 -25.09
C PHE A 250 -18.29 -0.04 -25.86
N PHE A 251 -17.29 -0.17 -26.74
CA PHE A 251 -16.90 0.91 -27.62
C PHE A 251 -17.99 1.27 -28.63
N ALA A 252 -18.67 0.28 -29.21
CA ALA A 252 -19.81 0.53 -30.10
C ALA A 252 -20.97 1.26 -29.38
N ASN A 253 -21.29 0.87 -28.15
CA ASN A 253 -22.28 1.57 -27.33
C ASN A 253 -21.87 3.03 -27.06
N LEU A 254 -20.59 3.26 -26.75
CA LEU A 254 -20.04 4.59 -26.55
C LEU A 254 -20.16 5.42 -27.83
N CYS A 255 -19.69 4.89 -28.98
CA CYS A 255 -19.81 5.54 -30.28
C CYS A 255 -21.25 5.92 -30.58
N ARG A 256 -22.21 5.01 -30.40
CA ARG A 256 -23.64 5.30 -30.62
C ARG A 256 -24.14 6.46 -29.76
N LEU A 257 -23.80 6.48 -28.46
CA LEU A 257 -24.24 7.53 -27.54
C LEU A 257 -23.53 8.88 -27.77
N LEU A 258 -22.36 8.87 -28.42
CA LEU A 258 -21.66 10.06 -28.88
C LEU A 258 -22.01 10.46 -30.32
N GLU A 259 -22.89 9.72 -31.01
CA GLU A 259 -23.25 9.91 -32.43
C GLU A 259 -22.02 9.76 -33.37
N LEU A 260 -21.19 8.76 -33.08
CA LEU A 260 -19.91 8.44 -33.71
C LEU A 260 -19.85 6.99 -34.22
N ASP A 261 -20.99 6.41 -34.61
CA ASP A 261 -21.15 5.01 -35.05
C ASP A 261 -20.15 4.60 -36.13
N GLN A 262 -19.73 5.52 -37.00
CA GLN A 262 -18.73 5.28 -38.06
C GLN A 262 -17.38 4.81 -37.52
N TYR A 263 -17.05 5.11 -36.26
CA TYR A 263 -15.78 4.72 -35.65
C TYR A 263 -15.83 3.37 -34.92
N ALA A 264 -17.01 2.84 -34.61
CA ALA A 264 -17.17 1.56 -33.94
C ALA A 264 -16.40 0.40 -34.63
N PRO A 265 -16.47 0.21 -35.98
CA PRO A 265 -15.70 -0.85 -36.65
C PRO A 265 -14.19 -0.56 -36.76
N LEU A 266 -13.75 0.67 -36.43
CA LEU A 266 -12.37 1.14 -36.58
C LEU A 266 -11.60 1.18 -35.24
N GLN A 267 -12.16 0.60 -34.17
CA GLN A 267 -11.63 0.67 -32.80
C GLN A 267 -10.11 0.44 -32.69
N TYR A 268 -9.60 -0.54 -33.42
CA TYR A 268 -8.18 -0.94 -33.40
C TYR A 268 -7.41 -0.57 -34.68
N ASP A 269 -7.99 0.25 -35.56
CA ASP A 269 -7.30 0.76 -36.74
C ASP A 269 -6.26 1.81 -36.31
N THR A 270 -4.99 1.41 -36.32
CA THR A 270 -3.87 2.26 -35.88
C THR A 270 -3.69 3.50 -36.74
N ALA A 271 -4.03 3.45 -38.03
CA ALA A 271 -3.90 4.59 -38.93
C ALA A 271 -4.95 5.67 -38.67
N ARG A 272 -6.09 5.30 -38.07
CA ARG A 272 -7.23 6.18 -37.80
C ARG A 272 -7.30 6.67 -36.36
N GLN A 273 -6.45 6.19 -35.44
CA GLN A 273 -6.55 6.54 -34.01
C GLN A 273 -6.47 8.02 -33.71
N ARG A 274 -5.65 8.79 -34.43
CA ARG A 274 -5.58 10.25 -34.25
C ARG A 274 -6.94 10.91 -34.52
N GLU A 275 -7.61 10.49 -35.58
CA GLU A 275 -8.93 10.99 -35.94
C GLU A 275 -9.98 10.56 -34.91
N ILE A 276 -9.99 9.30 -34.52
CA ILE A 276 -10.96 8.76 -33.55
C ILE A 276 -10.80 9.45 -32.19
N LYS A 277 -9.57 9.62 -31.70
CA LYS A 277 -9.29 10.35 -30.45
C LYS A 277 -9.79 11.80 -30.52
N ALA A 278 -9.58 12.47 -31.65
CA ALA A 278 -10.04 13.85 -31.84
C ALA A 278 -11.57 13.94 -31.85
N ALA A 279 -12.25 13.02 -32.54
CA ALA A 279 -13.71 12.96 -32.56
C ALA A 279 -14.32 12.70 -31.17
N LEU A 280 -13.76 11.74 -30.42
CA LEU A 280 -14.19 11.49 -29.03
C LEU A 280 -13.96 12.71 -28.15
N SER A 281 -12.78 13.35 -28.26
CA SER A 281 -12.45 14.55 -27.49
C SER A 281 -13.44 15.68 -27.77
N GLU A 282 -13.74 15.94 -29.04
CA GLU A 282 -14.71 16.97 -29.43
C GLU A 282 -16.12 16.64 -28.93
N ALA A 283 -16.56 15.39 -29.07
CA ALA A 283 -17.86 14.96 -28.57
C ALA A 283 -17.98 15.18 -27.05
N PHE A 284 -16.96 14.80 -26.28
CA PHE A 284 -16.97 14.99 -24.83
C PHE A 284 -16.99 16.46 -24.37
N LEU A 285 -16.55 17.41 -25.20
CA LEU A 285 -16.68 18.84 -24.92
C LEU A 285 -18.12 19.37 -25.05
N GLY A 286 -19.06 18.58 -25.55
CA GLY A 286 -20.46 18.98 -25.72
C GLY A 286 -21.26 19.10 -24.41
N ARG A 287 -20.82 18.45 -23.33
CA ARG A 287 -21.51 18.41 -22.02
C ARG A 287 -20.51 18.46 -20.86
N ASP A 288 -21.01 18.77 -19.68
CA ASP A 288 -20.19 18.73 -18.45
C ASP A 288 -19.95 17.27 -18.03
N ARG A 289 -18.88 17.00 -17.26
CA ARG A 289 -18.51 15.64 -16.83
C ARG A 289 -19.67 14.86 -16.21
N ASP A 290 -20.43 15.49 -15.32
CA ASP A 290 -21.47 14.79 -14.56
C ASP A 290 -22.72 14.53 -15.40
N GLU A 291 -23.00 15.35 -16.41
CA GLU A 291 -24.03 15.09 -17.42
C GLU A 291 -23.67 13.86 -18.28
N TRP A 292 -22.40 13.77 -18.69
CA TRP A 292 -21.89 12.60 -19.39
C TRP A 292 -21.91 11.35 -18.51
N ALA A 293 -21.47 11.46 -17.26
CA ALA A 293 -21.47 10.35 -16.33
C ALA A 293 -22.90 9.82 -16.15
N ALA A 294 -23.91 10.68 -16.01
CA ALA A 294 -25.31 10.27 -15.91
C ALA A 294 -25.84 9.60 -17.19
N LEU A 295 -25.42 10.07 -18.38
CA LEU A 295 -25.85 9.51 -19.67
C LEU A 295 -25.18 8.17 -19.99
N LEU A 296 -23.92 7.99 -19.60
CA LEU A 296 -23.09 6.86 -19.99
C LEU A 296 -23.01 5.77 -18.91
N ALA A 297 -23.20 6.10 -17.64
CA ALA A 297 -23.20 5.13 -16.55
C ALA A 297 -24.37 4.16 -16.71
N GLY A 298 -24.10 2.87 -16.55
CA GLY A 298 -25.11 1.81 -16.70
C GLY A 298 -25.38 1.38 -18.15
N GLU A 299 -24.92 2.14 -19.15
CA GLU A 299 -25.14 1.85 -20.58
C GLU A 299 -24.09 0.90 -21.20
N ASN A 300 -23.31 0.19 -20.36
CA ASN A 300 -22.23 -0.70 -20.80
C ASN A 300 -21.23 0.02 -21.73
N THR A 301 -20.77 1.20 -21.35
CA THR A 301 -19.84 2.03 -22.13
C THR A 301 -18.42 2.06 -21.54
N CYS A 302 -18.24 1.57 -20.30
CA CYS A 302 -17.00 1.66 -19.54
C CYS A 302 -16.46 3.11 -19.42
N VAL A 303 -17.36 4.08 -19.24
CA VAL A 303 -17.01 5.48 -18.97
C VAL A 303 -17.35 5.86 -17.54
N THR A 304 -16.41 6.51 -16.85
CA THR A 304 -16.58 7.00 -15.47
C THR A 304 -16.04 8.42 -15.31
N PRO A 305 -16.57 9.21 -14.36
CA PRO A 305 -15.98 10.50 -14.02
C PRO A 305 -14.63 10.32 -13.32
N VAL A 306 -13.65 11.18 -13.66
CA VAL A 306 -12.43 11.34 -12.86
C VAL A 306 -12.80 12.17 -11.63
N LEU A 307 -12.87 11.52 -10.47
CA LEU A 307 -13.30 12.14 -9.22
C LEU A 307 -12.12 12.67 -8.40
N GLY A 308 -12.30 13.86 -7.81
CA GLY A 308 -11.43 14.37 -6.76
C GLY A 308 -11.74 13.74 -5.39
N ILE A 309 -10.84 13.93 -4.42
CA ILE A 309 -11.00 13.39 -3.06
C ILE A 309 -12.32 13.80 -2.38
N PRO A 310 -12.78 15.08 -2.43
CA PRO A 310 -14.07 15.45 -1.83
C PRO A 310 -15.25 14.70 -2.46
N GLU A 311 -15.20 14.48 -3.77
CA GLU A 311 -16.25 13.78 -4.52
C GLU A 311 -16.27 12.29 -4.16
N ILE A 312 -15.10 11.65 -4.01
CA ILE A 312 -14.98 10.27 -3.53
C ILE A 312 -15.59 10.12 -2.13
N VAL A 313 -15.30 11.05 -1.21
CA VAL A 313 -15.83 11.01 0.16
C VAL A 313 -17.35 11.22 0.18
N ALA A 314 -17.90 12.01 -0.74
CA ALA A 314 -19.34 12.22 -0.87
C ALA A 314 -20.06 11.13 -1.69
N ASN A 315 -19.33 10.30 -2.43
CA ASN A 315 -19.90 9.37 -3.40
C ASN A 315 -20.78 8.30 -2.76
N GLU A 316 -22.02 8.18 -3.25
CA GLU A 316 -23.04 7.26 -2.72
C GLU A 316 -22.59 5.79 -2.76
N HIS A 317 -21.89 5.36 -3.82
CA HIS A 317 -21.40 3.98 -3.94
C HIS A 317 -20.43 3.63 -2.81
N PHE A 318 -19.47 4.50 -2.52
CA PHE A 318 -18.49 4.27 -1.45
C PHE A 318 -19.12 4.37 -0.06
N GLN A 319 -20.10 5.26 0.13
CA GLN A 319 -20.89 5.37 1.36
C GLN A 319 -21.72 4.11 1.62
N ALA A 320 -22.47 3.64 0.62
CA ALA A 320 -23.27 2.41 0.71
C ALA A 320 -22.40 1.17 0.98
N ARG A 321 -21.14 1.19 0.52
CA ARG A 321 -20.15 0.14 0.78
C ARG A 321 -19.43 0.27 2.12
N ARG A 322 -19.71 1.32 2.91
CA ARG A 322 -19.10 1.60 4.21
C ARG A 322 -17.57 1.59 4.15
N THR A 323 -16.99 2.16 3.09
CA THR A 323 -15.52 2.24 2.91
C THR A 323 -14.85 3.26 3.82
N PHE A 324 -15.63 4.00 4.60
CA PHE A 324 -15.17 5.00 5.54
C PHE A 324 -15.72 4.69 6.93
N MET A 325 -14.94 4.97 7.96
CA MET A 325 -15.29 4.80 9.36
C MET A 325 -15.09 6.09 10.16
N ALA A 326 -15.76 6.19 11.30
CA ALA A 326 -15.54 7.25 12.27
C ALA A 326 -14.29 6.97 13.11
N ALA A 327 -13.64 8.03 13.55
CA ALA A 327 -12.52 8.00 14.48
C ALA A 327 -12.55 9.24 15.38
N HIS A 328 -12.06 9.10 16.61
CA HIS A 328 -11.95 10.18 17.56
C HIS A 328 -10.49 10.41 17.93
N HIS A 329 -10.01 11.66 17.84
CA HIS A 329 -8.70 12.04 18.34
C HIS A 329 -8.84 12.88 19.61
N PRO A 330 -8.09 12.58 20.70
CA PRO A 330 -8.22 13.26 21.99
C PRO A 330 -7.86 14.76 22.00
N VAL A 331 -7.42 15.30 20.86
CA VAL A 331 -6.96 16.69 20.71
C VAL A 331 -7.62 17.32 19.49
N HIS A 332 -7.71 16.58 18.37
CA HIS A 332 -8.30 17.08 17.12
C HIS A 332 -9.80 16.79 16.97
N GLY A 333 -10.41 16.05 17.91
CA GLY A 333 -11.84 15.72 17.89
C GLY A 333 -12.18 14.61 16.90
N ASP A 334 -13.46 14.55 16.52
CA ASP A 334 -14.01 13.53 15.62
C ASP A 334 -13.59 13.77 14.16
N PHE A 335 -13.26 12.70 13.46
CA PHE A 335 -12.97 12.72 12.03
C PHE A 335 -13.38 11.40 11.36
N ARG A 336 -13.30 11.38 10.02
CA ARG A 336 -13.53 10.16 9.21
C ARG A 336 -12.24 9.70 8.56
N GLN A 337 -12.06 8.40 8.44
CA GLN A 337 -10.93 7.79 7.74
C GLN A 337 -11.38 6.58 6.92
N LEU A 338 -10.52 6.07 6.03
CA LEU A 338 -10.79 4.82 5.32
C LEU A 338 -10.93 3.65 6.31
N ALA A 339 -12.03 2.92 6.21
CA ALA A 339 -12.25 1.67 6.93
C ALA A 339 -11.31 0.57 6.39
N PRO A 340 -11.10 -0.53 7.13
CA PRO A 340 -10.53 -1.76 6.58
C PRO A 340 -11.25 -2.20 5.30
N VAL A 341 -10.51 -2.39 4.20
CA VAL A 341 -11.07 -2.82 2.91
C VAL A 341 -10.84 -4.33 2.74
N LEU A 342 -11.60 -5.13 3.47
CA LEU A 342 -11.37 -6.58 3.64
C LEU A 342 -12.10 -7.43 2.60
N ALA A 343 -11.96 -7.09 1.31
CA ALA A 343 -12.66 -7.76 0.21
C ALA A 343 -14.19 -7.91 0.42
N GLY A 344 -14.79 -7.01 1.22
CA GLY A 344 -16.22 -7.00 1.52
C GLY A 344 -16.68 -7.94 2.65
N ASN A 345 -15.78 -8.67 3.33
CA ASN A 345 -16.11 -9.61 4.40
C ASN A 345 -16.75 -8.93 5.62
N GLU A 346 -16.10 -7.90 6.17
CA GLU A 346 -16.59 -7.13 7.31
C GLU A 346 -16.56 -5.65 6.94
N ARG A 347 -17.72 -4.99 7.05
CA ARG A 347 -17.92 -3.58 6.64
C ARG A 347 -18.43 -2.71 7.78
N GLU A 348 -18.78 -3.32 8.91
CA GLU A 348 -19.11 -2.60 10.13
C GLU A 348 -17.82 -2.43 10.92
N CYS A 349 -17.54 -1.20 11.32
CA CYS A 349 -16.37 -0.88 12.11
C CYS A 349 -16.84 0.00 13.27
N ALA A 350 -16.39 -0.34 14.48
CA ALA A 350 -16.56 0.53 15.62
C ALA A 350 -15.81 1.87 15.37
N VAL A 351 -16.19 2.90 16.13
CA VAL A 351 -15.42 4.15 16.15
C VAL A 351 -14.00 3.83 16.60
N HIS A 352 -13.01 4.30 15.83
CA HIS A 352 -11.61 4.13 16.20
C HIS A 352 -11.14 5.23 17.14
N GLU A 353 -10.74 4.85 18.35
CA GLU A 353 -10.14 5.76 19.32
C GLU A 353 -8.64 5.93 19.04
N VAL A 354 -8.25 7.12 18.58
CA VAL A 354 -6.83 7.43 18.34
C VAL A 354 -6.14 7.63 19.67
N ARG A 355 -4.99 6.97 19.83
CA ARG A 355 -4.21 7.05 21.06
C ARG A 355 -3.35 8.32 21.09
N PRO A 356 -3.23 8.99 22.24
CA PRO A 356 -2.34 10.15 22.39
C PRO A 356 -0.92 9.86 21.93
N ALA A 357 -0.24 10.88 21.39
CA ALA A 357 1.19 10.79 21.11
C ALA A 357 1.96 10.44 22.39
N GLY A 358 2.97 9.58 22.26
CA GLY A 358 3.79 9.12 23.39
C GLY A 358 3.17 8.03 24.29
N SER A 359 1.88 7.68 24.16
CA SER A 359 1.30 6.58 24.94
C SER A 359 1.95 5.23 24.58
N THR A 360 2.25 4.39 25.57
CA THR A 360 2.80 3.04 25.38
C THR A 360 1.91 1.97 26.03
N ASP A 361 2.09 0.72 25.59
CA ASP A 361 1.52 -0.51 26.16
C ASP A 361 2.61 -1.39 26.77
N THR A 362 3.76 -0.82 27.09
CA THR A 362 4.96 -1.58 27.48
C THR A 362 4.66 -2.55 28.62
N ASP A 363 3.95 -2.12 29.66
CA ASP A 363 3.60 -3.00 30.80
C ASP A 363 2.71 -4.17 30.38
N ALA A 364 1.69 -3.91 29.56
CA ALA A 364 0.75 -4.94 29.11
C ALA A 364 1.43 -5.93 28.16
N VAL A 365 2.16 -5.43 27.16
CA VAL A 365 2.86 -6.25 26.16
C VAL A 365 3.96 -7.09 26.80
N PHE A 366 4.76 -6.50 27.69
CA PHE A 366 5.81 -7.24 28.40
C PHE A 366 5.21 -8.24 29.40
N GLY A 367 4.13 -7.88 30.09
CA GLY A 367 3.42 -8.80 30.98
C GLY A 367 2.89 -10.03 30.23
N GLU A 368 2.27 -9.82 29.06
CA GLU A 368 1.82 -10.91 28.17
C GLU A 368 2.98 -11.80 27.69
N ALA A 369 4.18 -11.23 27.52
CA ALA A 369 5.41 -11.95 27.17
C ALA A 369 6.14 -12.57 28.40
N GLY A 370 5.51 -12.56 29.57
CA GLY A 370 5.98 -13.22 30.78
C GLY A 370 7.03 -12.45 31.58
N PHE A 371 7.14 -11.13 31.40
CA PHE A 371 7.96 -10.30 32.29
C PHE A 371 7.19 -9.99 33.57
N SER A 372 7.86 -10.13 34.72
CA SER A 372 7.33 -9.68 36.00
C SER A 372 7.32 -8.15 36.09
N ALA A 373 6.43 -7.60 36.91
CA ALA A 373 6.38 -6.16 37.16
C ALA A 373 7.72 -5.60 37.67
N ALA A 374 8.49 -6.40 38.42
CA ALA A 374 9.82 -6.04 38.90
C ALA A 374 10.85 -5.93 37.77
N GLU A 375 10.84 -6.87 36.82
CA GLU A 375 11.71 -6.81 35.63
C GLU A 375 11.37 -5.59 34.77
N ILE A 376 10.08 -5.34 34.52
CA ILE A 376 9.63 -4.19 33.73
C ILE A 376 10.05 -2.88 34.40
N ALA A 377 9.86 -2.76 35.72
CA ALA A 377 10.30 -1.59 36.48
C ALA A 377 11.82 -1.39 36.44
N ALA A 378 12.61 -2.48 36.49
CA ALA A 378 14.06 -2.41 36.38
C ALA A 378 14.50 -1.94 34.98
N LEU A 379 13.90 -2.46 33.91
CA LEU A 379 14.16 -2.04 32.53
C LEU A 379 13.80 -0.56 32.33
N ARG A 380 12.66 -0.10 32.86
CA ARG A 380 12.25 1.31 32.80
C ARG A 380 13.21 2.22 33.57
N THR A 381 13.63 1.83 34.76
CA THR A 381 14.61 2.58 35.57
C THR A 381 15.95 2.70 34.86
N ALA A 382 16.35 1.65 34.11
CA ALA A 382 17.56 1.65 33.30
C ALA A 382 17.42 2.42 31.96
N GLY A 383 16.24 2.97 31.66
CA GLY A 383 15.95 3.67 30.40
C GLY A 383 15.90 2.76 29.17
N VAL A 384 15.72 1.44 29.38
CA VAL A 384 15.68 0.44 28.30
C VAL A 384 14.30 0.39 27.65
N VAL A 385 13.24 0.68 28.40
CA VAL A 385 11.85 0.72 27.93
C VAL A 385 11.11 1.92 28.51
N GLU A 386 10.00 2.33 27.87
CA GLU A 386 9.11 3.38 28.38
C GLU A 386 7.68 2.89 28.62
#